data_AF-A0A6L9QNV2-F1
#
_entry.id   AF-A0A6L9QNV2-F1
#
_cell.length_a   1.000
_cell.length_b   1.000
_cell.length_c   1.000
_cell.angle_alpha   90.00
_cell.angle_beta   90.00
_cell.angle_gamma   90.00
#
_symmetry.space_group_name_H-M   'P 1'
#
loop_
_entity.id
_entity.type
_entity.pdbx_description
1 polymer ?
#
loop_
_entity_poly.entity_id
_entity_poly.type
_entity_poly.pdbx_seq_one_letter_code
_entity_poly.pdbx_strand_id
1 'polypeptide(L)'
;ADFDGPAAGLLVRAQRAIDAVLGSQAHGAGLLDAVNNTVVLPRQEWSIASALAEHTRLRRERAAQQPERLSPRVRALLEPQDRALELSVRSVTGRIEALEAYARCAAEADDAYHESRVVQALPEQNARYRDLLASTVGDEIAGAEIRGLAEDAHRAETALRACVTSALRAGHGLGPPSAGPEVSSRRAR
;
A
#
# COMPACT_ATOMS: atom_id res chain seq x y z
N ALA A 1 27.70 5.40 34.21
CA ALA A 1 27.06 4.76 33.05
C ALA A 1 27.57 3.33 32.95
N ASP A 2 26.71 2.37 32.64
CA ASP A 2 27.09 0.94 32.57
C ASP A 2 27.83 0.60 31.27
N PHE A 3 27.63 1.41 30.23
CA PHE A 3 28.31 1.32 28.95
C PHE A 3 29.13 2.58 28.68
N ASP A 4 30.32 2.43 28.10
CA ASP A 4 31.03 3.53 27.46
C ASP A 4 30.48 3.80 26.04
N GLY A 5 30.95 4.86 25.39
CA GLY A 5 30.46 5.26 24.06
C GLY A 5 30.49 4.12 23.02
N PRO A 6 31.63 3.42 22.84
CA PRO A 6 31.71 2.29 21.92
C PRO A 6 30.72 1.15 22.27
N ALA A 7 30.62 0.77 23.54
CA ALA A 7 29.71 -0.28 23.98
C ALA A 7 28.24 0.10 23.77
N ALA A 8 27.87 1.35 24.09
CA ALA A 8 26.52 1.86 23.90
C ALA A 8 26.11 1.85 22.41
N GLY A 9 27.03 2.24 21.52
CA GLY A 9 26.78 2.22 20.07
C GLY A 9 26.52 0.80 19.55
N LEU A 10 27.27 -0.20 20.02
CA LEU A 10 27.05 -1.60 19.66
C LEU A 10 25.73 -2.15 20.21
N LEU A 11 25.36 -1.80 21.45
CA LEU A 11 24.10 -2.24 22.03
C LEU A 11 22.89 -1.71 21.24
N VAL A 12 22.91 -0.42 20.87
CA VAL A 12 21.83 0.19 20.07
C VAL A 12 21.69 -0.49 18.72
N ARG A 13 22.79 -0.89 18.08
CA ARG A 13 22.75 -1.66 16.82
C ARG A 13 22.06 -3.01 17.00
N ALA A 14 22.43 -3.75 18.05
CA ALA A 14 21.83 -5.05 18.37
C ALA A 14 20.32 -4.93 18.60
N GLN A 15 19.92 -3.94 19.41
CA GLN A 15 18.52 -3.66 19.74
C GLN A 15 17.70 -3.34 18.50
N ARG A 16 18.18 -2.42 17.65
CA ARG A 16 17.51 -2.09 16.38
C ARG A 16 17.33 -3.29 15.46
N ALA A 17 18.35 -4.14 15.36
CA ALA A 17 18.25 -5.34 14.53
C ALA A 17 17.19 -6.32 15.07
N ILE A 18 17.15 -6.52 16.38
CA ILE A 18 16.15 -7.38 17.04
C ILE A 18 14.74 -6.80 16.87
N ASP A 19 14.58 -5.50 17.14
CA ASP A 19 13.30 -4.80 17.00
C ASP A 19 12.78 -4.87 15.55
N ALA A 20 13.68 -4.73 14.56
CA ALA A 20 13.31 -4.84 13.15
C ALA A 20 12.80 -6.25 12.79
N VAL A 21 13.40 -7.31 13.34
CA VAL A 21 12.92 -8.69 13.13
C VAL A 21 11.58 -8.92 13.82
N LEU A 22 11.45 -8.52 15.09
CA LEU A 22 10.23 -8.74 15.88
C LEU A 22 9.06 -7.87 15.39
N GLY A 23 9.35 -6.72 14.79
CA GLY A 23 8.36 -5.83 14.19
C GLY A 23 7.98 -6.15 12.74
N SER A 24 8.60 -7.15 12.11
CA SER A 24 8.36 -7.46 10.70
C SER A 24 7.00 -8.11 10.48
N GLN A 25 6.40 -7.85 9.32
CA GLN A 25 5.11 -8.46 8.94
C GLN A 25 5.23 -9.97 8.78
N ALA A 26 6.37 -10.45 8.26
CA ALA A 26 6.69 -11.86 8.11
C ALA A 26 6.78 -12.57 9.47
N HIS A 27 7.32 -11.91 10.50
CA HIS A 27 7.29 -12.45 11.87
C HIS A 27 5.86 -12.53 12.39
N GLY A 28 5.08 -11.45 12.29
CA GLY A 28 3.69 -11.41 12.72
C GLY A 28 2.77 -12.40 11.98
N ALA A 29 3.09 -12.70 10.72
CA ALA A 29 2.41 -13.69 9.88
C ALA A 29 2.89 -15.13 10.13
N GLY A 30 3.85 -15.36 11.02
CA GLY A 30 4.38 -16.69 11.35
C GLY A 30 5.24 -17.33 10.25
N LEU A 31 5.75 -16.53 9.31
CA LEU A 31 6.63 -16.99 8.23
C LEU A 31 8.08 -17.15 8.70
N LEU A 32 8.43 -16.46 9.78
CA LEU A 32 9.69 -16.66 10.51
C LEU A 32 9.43 -17.58 11.71
N ASP A 33 10.48 -18.26 12.19
CA ASP A 33 10.40 -19.14 13.36
C ASP A 33 10.06 -18.33 14.63
N ALA A 34 8.76 -18.15 14.88
CA ALA A 34 8.25 -17.21 15.87
C ALA A 34 8.61 -17.62 17.31
N VAL A 35 8.64 -18.93 17.58
CA VAL A 35 9.01 -19.48 18.89
C VAL A 35 10.50 -19.21 19.15
N ASN A 36 11.34 -19.47 18.16
CA ASN A 36 12.77 -19.24 18.27
C ASN A 36 13.08 -17.75 18.39
N ASN A 37 12.41 -16.88 17.63
CA ASN A 37 12.63 -15.43 17.71
C ASN A 37 12.27 -14.84 19.08
N THR A 38 11.12 -15.22 19.65
CA THR A 38 10.65 -14.66 20.93
C THR A 38 11.50 -15.09 22.13
N VAL A 39 12.23 -16.21 22.01
CA VAL A 39 13.04 -16.76 23.12
C VAL A 39 14.53 -16.49 22.90
N VAL A 40 15.03 -16.68 21.68
CA VAL A 40 16.46 -16.57 21.38
C VAL A 40 16.89 -15.14 21.23
N LEU A 41 16.13 -14.25 20.57
CA LEU A 41 16.56 -12.86 20.38
C LEU A 41 16.73 -12.11 21.70
N PRO A 42 15.78 -12.17 22.67
CA PRO A 42 15.99 -11.53 23.98
C PRO A 42 17.17 -12.12 24.75
N ARG A 43 17.41 -13.43 24.64
CA ARG A 43 18.58 -14.07 25.24
C ARG A 43 19.89 -13.58 24.61
N GLN A 44 19.91 -13.41 23.29
CA GLN A 44 21.07 -12.87 22.58
C GLN A 44 21.32 -11.42 22.97
N GLU A 45 20.27 -10.59 23.05
CA GLU A 45 20.38 -9.20 23.48
C GLU A 45 21.00 -9.10 24.87
N TRP A 46 20.47 -9.84 25.85
CA TRP A 46 20.99 -9.83 27.21
C TRP A 46 22.45 -10.31 27.27
N SER A 47 22.80 -11.35 26.53
CA SER A 47 24.18 -11.84 26.46
C SER A 47 25.14 -10.82 25.84
N ILE A 48 24.71 -10.10 24.80
CA ILE A 48 25.48 -9.01 24.17
C ILE A 48 25.65 -7.86 25.15
N ALA A 49 24.57 -7.40 25.78
CA ALA A 49 24.60 -6.33 26.77
C ALA A 49 25.55 -6.67 27.93
N SER A 50 25.49 -7.90 28.44
CA SER A 50 26.36 -8.35 29.53
C SER A 50 27.84 -8.33 29.14
N ALA A 51 28.18 -8.80 27.93
CA ALA A 51 29.54 -8.75 27.42
C ALA A 51 30.05 -7.31 27.21
N LEU A 52 29.20 -6.41 26.69
CA LEU A 52 29.53 -5.00 26.47
C LEU A 52 29.72 -4.22 27.77
N ALA A 53 28.95 -4.54 28.81
CA ALA A 53 29.15 -3.99 30.15
C ALA A 53 30.49 -4.43 30.74
N GLU A 54 30.83 -5.71 30.58
CA GLU A 54 32.13 -6.24 31.02
C GLU A 54 33.29 -5.59 30.25
N HIS A 55 33.17 -5.39 28.93
CA HIS A 55 34.17 -4.66 28.14
C HIS A 55 34.36 -3.22 28.64
N THR A 56 33.27 -2.54 28.98
CA THR A 56 33.31 -1.19 29.57
C THR A 56 34.07 -1.19 30.90
N ARG A 57 33.79 -2.18 31.76
CA ARG A 57 34.47 -2.34 33.04
C ARG A 57 35.97 -2.57 32.86
N LEU A 58 36.36 -3.53 32.02
CA LEU A 58 37.75 -3.85 31.74
C LEU A 58 38.52 -2.66 31.14
N ARG A 59 37.91 -1.87 30.25
CA ARG A 59 38.53 -0.65 29.72
C ARG A 59 38.75 0.41 30.81
N ARG A 60 37.83 0.55 31.76
CA ARG A 60 37.98 1.47 32.90
C ARG A 60 39.11 1.02 33.83
N GLU A 61 39.17 -0.27 34.16
CA GLU A 61 40.25 -0.85 34.95
C GLU A 61 41.60 -0.62 34.27
N ARG A 62 41.67 -0.84 32.95
CA ARG A 62 42.88 -0.59 32.16
C ARG A 62 43.30 0.88 32.15
N ALA A 63 42.34 1.80 32.02
CA ALA A 63 42.61 3.23 32.09
C ALA A 63 43.12 3.66 33.50
N ALA A 64 42.55 3.08 34.55
CA ALA A 64 42.95 3.37 35.94
C ALA A 64 44.39 2.95 36.26
N GLN A 65 44.93 1.95 35.56
CA GLN A 65 46.33 1.53 35.68
C GLN A 65 47.33 2.57 35.12
N GLN A 66 46.85 3.60 34.40
CA GLN A 66 47.67 4.67 33.81
C GLN A 66 48.89 4.12 33.04
N PRO A 67 48.68 3.26 32.01
CA PRO A 67 49.74 2.51 31.34
C PRO A 67 50.85 3.38 30.71
N GLU A 68 50.56 4.65 30.42
CA GLU A 68 51.53 5.64 29.94
C GLU A 68 52.60 5.99 30.98
N ARG A 69 52.29 5.85 32.28
CA ARG A 69 53.22 6.07 33.39
C ARG A 69 54.04 4.84 33.73
N LEU A 70 53.70 3.67 33.17
CA LEU A 70 54.38 2.41 33.41
C LEU A 70 55.61 2.27 32.52
N SER A 71 56.62 1.55 33.01
CA SER A 71 57.78 1.21 32.19
C SER A 71 57.38 0.29 31.02
N PRO A 72 58.14 0.28 29.90
CA PRO A 72 57.84 -0.60 28.77
C PRO A 72 57.75 -2.08 29.14
N ARG A 73 58.60 -2.54 30.06
CA ARG A 73 58.58 -3.94 30.54
C ARG A 73 57.29 -4.29 31.26
N VAL A 74 56.77 -3.39 32.10
CA VAL A 74 55.51 -3.62 32.82
C VAL A 74 54.33 -3.51 31.86
N ARG A 75 54.37 -2.57 30.90
CA ARG A 75 53.34 -2.43 29.87
C ARG A 75 53.20 -3.68 28.99
N ALA A 76 54.31 -4.32 28.65
CA ALA A 76 54.31 -5.58 27.88
C ALA A 76 53.55 -6.71 28.59
N LEU A 77 53.54 -6.73 29.94
CA LEU A 77 52.76 -7.72 30.71
C LEU A 77 51.24 -7.54 30.56
N LEU A 78 50.81 -6.39 30.05
CA LEU A 78 49.40 -6.06 29.88
C LEU A 78 48.89 -6.32 28.44
N GLU A 79 49.77 -6.58 27.47
CA GLU A 79 49.40 -6.85 26.07
C GLU A 79 48.47 -8.08 25.91
N PRO A 80 48.65 -9.19 26.63
CA PRO A 80 47.74 -10.33 26.51
C PRO A 80 46.30 -9.98 26.90
N GLN A 81 46.13 -9.09 27.90
CA GLN A 81 44.83 -8.64 28.37
C GLN A 81 44.14 -7.75 27.33
N ASP A 82 44.88 -6.85 26.68
CA ASP A 82 44.35 -6.02 25.58
C ASP A 82 43.90 -6.90 24.41
N ARG A 83 44.74 -7.87 24.02
CA ARG A 83 44.43 -8.77 22.92
C ARG A 83 43.21 -9.63 23.22
N ALA A 84 43.04 -10.08 24.45
CA ALA A 84 41.86 -10.83 24.88
C ALA A 84 40.58 -9.96 24.78
N LEU A 85 40.65 -8.71 25.22
CA LEU A 85 39.54 -7.76 25.12
C LEU A 85 39.20 -7.47 23.64
N GLU A 86 40.18 -7.21 22.78
CA GLU A 86 39.98 -6.99 21.35
C GLU A 86 39.33 -8.19 20.66
N LEU A 87 39.77 -9.41 20.97
CA LEU A 87 39.17 -10.64 20.48
C LEU A 87 37.69 -10.76 20.88
N SER A 88 37.38 -10.46 22.15
CA SER A 88 36.01 -10.47 22.66
C SER A 88 35.13 -9.41 21.99
N VAL A 89 35.64 -8.19 21.81
CA VAL A 89 34.94 -7.11 21.09
C VAL A 89 34.61 -7.51 19.66
N ARG A 90 35.56 -8.11 18.93
CA ARG A 90 35.31 -8.61 17.56
C ARG A 90 34.25 -9.70 17.53
N SER A 91 34.30 -10.64 18.48
CA SER A 91 33.30 -11.72 18.57
C SER A 91 31.88 -11.17 18.81
N VAL A 92 31.73 -10.23 19.75
CA VAL A 92 30.43 -9.58 20.01
C VAL A 92 29.97 -8.78 18.80
N THR A 93 30.87 -8.06 18.14
CA THR A 93 30.53 -7.30 16.92
C THR A 93 30.03 -8.22 15.81
N GLY A 94 30.69 -9.37 15.58
CA GLY A 94 30.23 -10.34 14.58
C GLY A 94 28.85 -10.95 14.90
N ARG A 95 28.52 -11.14 16.18
CA ARG A 95 27.15 -11.54 16.58
C ARG A 95 26.12 -10.46 16.25
N ILE A 96 26.45 -9.19 16.43
CA ILE A 96 25.59 -8.05 16.10
C ILE A 96 25.39 -7.97 14.58
N GLU A 97 26.46 -8.12 13.80
CA GLU A 97 26.37 -8.12 12.33
C GLU A 97 25.51 -9.27 11.80
N ALA A 98 25.55 -10.45 12.45
CA ALA A 98 24.65 -11.55 12.14
C ALA A 98 23.18 -11.22 12.43
N LEU A 99 22.89 -10.52 13.54
CA LEU A 99 21.54 -10.01 13.83
C LEU A 99 21.08 -8.99 12.78
N GLU A 100 21.96 -8.08 12.37
CA GLU A 100 21.67 -7.09 11.32
C GLU A 100 21.41 -7.76 9.96
N ALA A 101 22.16 -8.82 9.64
CA ALA A 101 21.89 -9.63 8.46
C ALA A 101 20.53 -10.32 8.52
N TYR A 102 20.18 -10.87 9.69
CA TYR A 102 18.88 -11.49 9.88
C TYR A 102 17.72 -10.48 9.73
N ALA A 103 17.89 -9.27 10.27
CA ALA A 103 16.94 -8.18 10.11
C ALA A 103 16.72 -7.80 8.62
N ARG A 104 17.78 -7.80 7.80
CA ARG A 104 17.64 -7.61 6.35
C ARG A 104 16.84 -8.72 5.68
N CYS A 105 17.11 -9.98 6.01
CA CYS A 105 16.33 -11.10 5.49
C CYS A 105 14.86 -11.05 5.91
N ALA A 106 14.56 -10.57 7.13
CA ALA A 106 13.19 -10.35 7.58
C ALA A 106 12.48 -9.27 6.73
N ALA A 107 13.17 -8.19 6.37
CA ALA A 107 12.64 -7.15 5.48
C ALA A 107 12.40 -7.67 4.05
N GLU A 108 13.33 -8.46 3.50
CA GLU A 108 13.14 -9.11 2.19
C GLU A 108 11.93 -10.08 2.21
N ALA A 109 11.70 -10.76 3.34
CA ALA A 109 10.53 -11.61 3.53
C ALA A 109 9.23 -10.78 3.62
N ASP A 110 9.26 -9.59 4.23
CA ASP A 110 8.11 -8.67 4.25
C ASP A 110 7.73 -8.24 2.82
N ASP A 111 8.71 -7.87 2.00
CA ASP A 111 8.48 -7.48 0.60
C ASP A 111 7.86 -8.62 -0.20
N ALA A 112 8.41 -9.83 -0.09
CA ALA A 112 7.88 -11.02 -0.76
C ALA A 112 6.48 -11.40 -0.26
N TYR A 113 6.23 -11.23 1.05
CA TYR A 113 4.91 -11.47 1.64
C TYR A 113 3.88 -10.47 1.11
N HIS A 114 4.23 -9.19 1.04
CA HIS A 114 3.37 -8.16 0.48
C HIS A 114 3.04 -8.44 -0.99
N GLU A 115 4.04 -8.76 -1.82
CA GLU A 115 3.84 -9.11 -3.23
C GLU A 115 2.89 -10.29 -3.39
N SER A 116 3.09 -11.35 -2.59
CA SER A 116 2.20 -12.52 -2.59
C SER A 116 0.76 -12.15 -2.25
N ARG A 117 0.54 -11.24 -1.29
CA ARG A 117 -0.80 -10.77 -0.91
C ARG A 117 -1.46 -9.98 -2.04
N VAL A 118 -0.70 -9.15 -2.76
CA VAL A 118 -1.21 -8.42 -3.93
C VAL A 118 -1.62 -9.40 -5.02
N VAL A 119 -0.75 -10.35 -5.38
CA VAL A 119 -1.02 -11.35 -6.43
C VAL A 119 -2.26 -12.19 -6.10
N GLN A 120 -2.44 -12.60 -4.83
CA GLN A 120 -3.62 -13.34 -4.39
C GLN A 120 -4.92 -12.53 -4.50
N ALA A 121 -4.86 -11.21 -4.40
CA ALA A 121 -6.04 -10.33 -4.50
C ALA A 121 -6.43 -9.98 -5.95
N LEU A 122 -5.51 -10.13 -6.91
CA LEU A 122 -5.72 -9.75 -8.31
C LEU A 122 -6.92 -10.42 -8.99
N PRO A 123 -7.21 -11.73 -8.81
CA PRO A 123 -8.33 -12.36 -9.52
C PRO A 123 -9.69 -11.72 -9.21
N GLU A 124 -9.95 -11.45 -7.93
CA GLU A 124 -11.17 -10.80 -7.46
C GLU A 124 -11.25 -9.35 -7.94
N GLN A 125 -10.14 -8.59 -7.87
CA GLN A 125 -10.09 -7.24 -8.40
C GLN A 125 -10.37 -7.22 -9.91
N ASN A 126 -9.74 -8.13 -10.66
CA ASN A 126 -9.94 -8.25 -12.10
C ASN A 126 -11.38 -8.64 -12.46
N ALA A 127 -12.06 -9.45 -11.64
CA ALA A 127 -13.48 -9.75 -11.83
C ALA A 127 -14.33 -8.47 -11.75
N ARG A 128 -14.13 -7.65 -10.71
CA ARG A 128 -14.84 -6.37 -10.55
C ARG A 128 -14.58 -5.40 -11.69
N TYR A 129 -13.34 -5.33 -12.20
CA TYR A 129 -13.03 -4.51 -13.38
C TYR A 129 -13.71 -5.04 -14.65
N ARG A 130 -13.81 -6.36 -14.83
CA ARG A 130 -14.58 -6.94 -15.95
C ARG A 130 -16.06 -6.61 -15.85
N ASP A 131 -16.65 -6.69 -14.66
CA ASP A 131 -18.05 -6.34 -14.45
C ASP A 131 -18.31 -4.85 -14.71
N LEU A 132 -17.40 -3.97 -14.28
CA LEU A 132 -17.46 -2.54 -14.57
C LEU A 132 -17.37 -2.23 -16.07
N LEU A 133 -16.49 -2.94 -16.80
CA LEU A 133 -16.40 -2.80 -18.25
C LEU A 133 -17.68 -3.27 -18.92
N ALA A 134 -18.25 -4.39 -18.48
CA ALA A 134 -19.52 -4.90 -19.00
C ALA A 134 -20.68 -3.92 -18.75
N SER A 135 -20.77 -3.31 -17.57
CA SER A 135 -21.81 -2.31 -17.28
C SER A 135 -21.66 -1.06 -18.13
N THR A 136 -20.42 -0.60 -18.34
CA THR A 136 -20.14 0.59 -19.16
C THR A 136 -20.58 0.38 -20.62
N VAL A 137 -20.28 -0.79 -21.18
CA VAL A 137 -20.78 -1.15 -22.52
C VAL A 137 -22.32 -1.21 -22.54
N GLY A 138 -22.94 -1.73 -21.47
CA GLY A 138 -24.39 -1.70 -21.31
C GLY A 138 -24.97 -0.29 -21.32
N ASP A 139 -24.34 0.67 -20.62
CA ASP A 139 -24.76 2.07 -20.57
C ASP A 139 -24.66 2.76 -21.93
N GLU A 140 -23.62 2.45 -22.72
CA GLU A 140 -23.49 2.97 -24.08
C GLU A 140 -24.62 2.51 -25.01
N ILE A 141 -25.00 1.22 -24.90
CA ILE A 141 -26.12 0.65 -25.66
C ILE A 141 -27.44 1.29 -25.22
N ALA A 142 -27.70 1.36 -23.92
CA ALA A 142 -28.90 2.01 -23.39
C ALA A 142 -29.00 3.49 -23.82
N GLY A 143 -27.87 4.21 -23.82
CA GLY A 143 -27.80 5.58 -24.31
C GLY A 143 -28.15 5.69 -25.81
N ALA A 144 -27.76 4.72 -26.64
CA ALA A 144 -28.14 4.67 -28.05
C ALA A 144 -29.63 4.40 -28.24
N GLU A 145 -30.21 3.48 -27.46
CA GLU A 145 -31.65 3.21 -27.48
C GLU A 145 -32.46 4.44 -27.07
N ILE A 146 -32.07 5.14 -26.01
CA ILE A 146 -32.73 6.38 -25.55
C ILE A 146 -32.70 7.47 -26.63
N ARG A 147 -31.57 7.63 -27.35
CA ARG A 147 -31.49 8.58 -28.47
C ARG A 147 -32.46 8.21 -29.59
N GLY A 148 -32.56 6.93 -29.93
CA GLY A 148 -33.55 6.44 -30.89
C GLY A 148 -34.99 6.75 -30.49
N LEU A 149 -35.36 6.50 -29.23
CA LEU A 149 -36.68 6.83 -28.68
C LEU A 149 -36.97 8.34 -28.71
N ALA A 150 -35.97 9.17 -28.44
CA ALA A 150 -36.11 10.62 -28.52
C ALA A 150 -36.35 11.11 -29.96
N GLU A 151 -35.67 10.52 -30.94
CA GLU A 151 -35.91 10.81 -32.36
C GLU A 151 -37.31 10.39 -32.80
N ASP A 152 -37.78 9.20 -32.37
CA ASP A 152 -39.15 8.74 -32.64
C ASP A 152 -40.20 9.69 -32.06
N ALA A 153 -40.01 10.11 -30.80
CA ALA A 153 -40.89 11.07 -30.15
C ALA A 153 -40.93 12.40 -30.92
N HIS A 154 -39.78 12.89 -31.39
CA HIS A 154 -39.70 14.13 -32.17
C HIS A 154 -40.37 14.01 -33.54
N ARG A 155 -40.23 12.86 -34.22
CA ARG A 155 -40.96 12.57 -35.47
C ARG A 155 -42.47 12.58 -35.26
N ALA A 156 -42.94 11.91 -34.21
CA ALA A 156 -44.36 11.86 -33.86
C ALA A 156 -44.93 13.25 -33.54
N GLU A 157 -44.21 14.04 -32.73
CA GLU A 157 -44.54 15.42 -32.41
C GLU A 157 -44.68 16.28 -33.68
N THR A 158 -43.69 16.20 -34.58
CA THR A 158 -43.67 16.96 -35.84
C THR A 158 -44.85 16.59 -36.74
N ALA A 159 -45.15 15.30 -36.87
CA ALA A 159 -46.30 14.82 -37.64
C ALA A 159 -47.63 15.34 -37.07
N LEU A 160 -47.80 15.29 -35.75
CA LEU A 160 -48.99 15.82 -35.08
C LEU A 160 -49.16 17.34 -35.31
N ARG A 161 -48.08 18.12 -35.17
CA ARG A 161 -48.10 19.56 -35.47
C ARG A 161 -48.48 19.85 -36.92
N ALA A 162 -47.96 19.06 -37.87
CA ALA A 162 -48.30 19.19 -39.28
C ALA A 162 -49.79 18.88 -39.54
N CYS A 163 -50.33 17.83 -38.93
CA CYS A 163 -51.75 17.49 -38.99
C CYS A 163 -52.64 18.63 -38.45
N VAL A 164 -52.30 19.18 -37.27
CA VAL A 164 -53.04 20.33 -36.69
C VAL A 164 -52.98 21.53 -37.63
N THR A 165 -51.81 21.85 -38.18
CA THR A 165 -51.65 22.98 -39.12
C THR A 165 -52.48 22.78 -40.39
N SER A 166 -52.49 21.56 -40.94
CA SER A 166 -53.30 21.20 -42.11
C SER A 166 -54.80 21.36 -41.82
N ALA A 167 -55.28 20.85 -40.68
CA ALA A 167 -56.66 20.97 -40.26
C ALA A 167 -57.10 22.44 -40.10
N LEU A 168 -56.24 23.28 -39.49
CA LEU A 168 -56.50 24.72 -39.36
C LEU A 168 -56.61 25.42 -40.72
N ARG A 169 -55.72 25.11 -41.68
CA ARG A 169 -55.81 25.68 -43.05
C ARG A 169 -57.08 25.25 -43.78
N ALA A 170 -57.48 23.99 -43.66
CA ALA A 170 -58.71 23.49 -44.26
C ALA A 170 -59.95 24.19 -43.67
N GLY A 171 -59.96 24.43 -42.35
CA GLY A 171 -61.00 25.22 -41.68
C GLY A 171 -61.07 26.68 -42.16
N HIS A 172 -59.94 27.33 -42.39
CA HIS A 172 -59.88 28.69 -42.92
C HIS A 172 -60.28 28.81 -44.41
N GLY A 173 -60.18 27.72 -45.19
CA GLY A 173 -60.68 27.65 -46.57
C GLY A 173 -62.22 27.58 -46.68
N LEU A 174 -62.91 27.31 -45.57
CA LEU A 174 -64.38 27.30 -45.46
C LEU A 174 -64.92 28.69 -45.03
N GLY A 175 -64.45 29.76 -45.69
CA GLY A 175 -65.04 31.10 -45.55
C GLY A 175 -66.53 31.11 -45.98
N PRO A 176 -67.37 31.99 -45.38
CA PRO A 176 -68.82 31.84 -45.43
C PRO A 176 -69.38 31.88 -46.86
N PRO A 177 -70.44 31.11 -47.16
CA PRO A 177 -71.07 31.13 -48.48
C PRO A 177 -71.57 32.55 -48.77
N SER A 178 -71.14 33.13 -49.90
CA SER A 178 -71.75 34.34 -50.42
C SER A 178 -73.24 34.08 -50.65
N ALA A 179 -74.07 34.76 -49.86
CA ALA A 179 -75.51 34.69 -50.00
C ALA A 179 -75.95 35.32 -51.33
N GLY A 180 -76.69 34.57 -52.13
CA GLY A 180 -77.37 35.06 -53.33
C GLY A 180 -78.07 33.91 -54.08
N PRO A 181 -79.30 34.11 -54.59
CA PRO A 181 -80.45 33.39 -54.06
C PRO A 181 -81.10 32.41 -55.03
N GLU A 182 -82.04 31.66 -54.46
CA GLU A 182 -83.11 30.88 -55.09
C GLU A 182 -83.70 31.52 -56.36
N VAL A 183 -84.20 30.69 -57.29
CA VAL A 183 -85.62 30.70 -57.70
C VAL A 183 -85.94 29.51 -58.62
N SER A 184 -86.92 28.72 -58.15
CA SER A 184 -88.01 28.03 -58.87
C SER A 184 -87.72 27.16 -60.09
N SER A 185 -87.96 25.85 -60.00
CA SER A 185 -89.26 25.18 -60.25
C SER A 185 -89.73 25.23 -61.71
N ARG A 186 -89.84 24.06 -62.37
CA ARG A 186 -91.11 23.40 -62.77
C ARG A 186 -90.92 22.44 -63.97
N ARG A 187 -91.25 21.18 -63.69
CA ARG A 187 -92.19 20.28 -64.39
C ARG A 187 -92.04 19.98 -65.90
N ALA A 188 -91.93 18.66 -66.12
CA ALA A 188 -92.80 17.81 -66.94
C ALA A 188 -92.71 17.91 -68.47
N ARG A 189 -92.15 16.87 -69.10
CA ARG A 189 -92.88 15.65 -69.50
C ARG A 189 -91.89 14.50 -69.71
#